data_AF-A0A9W4RTC9-F1
#
_entry.id   AF-A0A9W4RTC9-F1
#
_cell.length_a   1.000
_cell.length_b   1.000
_cell.length_c   1.000
_cell.angle_alpha   90.00
_cell.angle_beta   90.00
_cell.angle_gamma   90.00
#
_symmetry.space_group_name_H-M   'P 1'
#
loop_
_entity.id
_entity.type
_entity.pdbx_description
1 polymer ?
#
loop_
_entity_poly.entity_id
_entity_poly.type
_entity_poly.pdbx_seq_one_letter_code
_entity_poly.pdbx_strand_id
1 'polypeptide(L)'
;MELCGGASRPTTKPQASDCANLSAQPHEPRGQHPTPTSQYHQGWTRPGFAIMAVRSSLTAALTLSNFASQTAERHNVPEIEAQTSPEVLLTPLTIARNENERVLIEPSINSVRISIKIKQADEIEHILVHKFTRFLTQRAESFFILRRKPIKGYDISFLITNFHTEEMLKHKLVDFIIQFMEEVDKEISEMKLFVRATDEFRATPQEDFIANNPQLNARARFVAESFLTPPDVIDRVP
;
A
#
# COMPACT_ATOMS: atom_id res chain seq x y z
N MET A 1 65.95 15.94 33.03
CA MET A 1 65.16 16.42 34.18
C MET A 1 63.71 16.15 33.83
N GLU A 2 63.21 14.97 34.17
CA GLU A 2 62.56 14.65 35.46
C GLU A 2 61.21 15.35 35.60
N LEU A 3 60.10 14.76 36.05
CA LEU A 3 59.72 13.40 36.44
C LEU A 3 58.18 13.41 36.59
N CYS A 4 57.57 12.23 36.39
CA CYS A 4 56.48 11.58 37.14
C CYS A 4 55.59 12.39 38.11
N GLY A 5 54.33 12.02 38.34
CA GLY A 5 53.67 10.73 38.11
C GLY A 5 52.58 10.57 39.17
N GLY A 6 51.37 10.19 38.73
CA GLY A 6 50.23 9.93 39.58
C GLY A 6 50.38 8.62 40.36
N ALA A 7 49.98 8.66 41.63
CA ALA A 7 50.20 7.66 42.64
C ALA A 7 49.45 6.33 42.43
N SER A 8 50.15 5.25 42.78
CA SER A 8 49.73 3.84 42.86
C SER A 8 49.25 3.43 44.25
N ARG A 9 48.37 2.41 44.34
CA ARG A 9 48.37 1.27 45.31
C ARG A 9 47.08 0.42 45.20
N PRO A 10 47.03 -0.83 45.69
CA PRO A 10 47.96 -1.95 45.52
C PRO A 10 47.26 -3.25 45.06
N THR A 11 48.06 -4.20 44.59
CA THR A 11 47.69 -5.59 44.26
C THR A 11 47.69 -6.51 45.48
N THR A 12 46.67 -7.36 45.60
CA THR A 12 46.72 -8.60 46.41
C THR A 12 45.88 -9.68 45.73
N LYS A 13 46.53 -10.79 45.33
CA LYS A 13 45.88 -12.04 44.92
C LYS A 13 45.63 -12.93 46.15
N PRO A 14 44.54 -13.71 46.15
CA PRO A 14 44.59 -15.10 46.61
C PRO A 14 43.97 -16.03 45.54
N GLN A 15 44.71 -16.99 45.01
CA GLN A 15 44.79 -18.40 45.43
C GLN A 15 43.50 -19.19 45.20
N ALA A 16 43.61 -20.18 44.30
CA ALA A 16 42.61 -21.19 44.03
C ALA A 16 42.72 -22.33 45.04
N SER A 17 41.62 -22.68 45.70
CA SER A 17 41.38 -24.02 46.22
C SER A 17 39.88 -24.26 46.39
N ASP A 18 39.51 -25.52 46.17
CA ASP A 18 38.32 -26.21 46.68
C ASP A 18 37.06 -26.20 45.80
N CYS A 19 37.03 -27.21 44.92
CA CYS A 19 35.81 -27.88 44.49
C CYS A 19 35.05 -28.45 45.71
N ALA A 20 33.75 -28.15 45.82
CA ALA A 20 32.69 -29.14 46.12
C ALA A 20 31.32 -28.47 46.21
N ASN A 21 30.31 -29.17 45.68
CA ASN A 21 28.88 -29.05 45.95
C ASN A 21 28.15 -27.77 45.51
N LEU A 22 27.66 -27.80 44.26
CA LEU A 22 26.31 -27.33 43.96
C LEU A 22 25.59 -28.43 43.16
N SER A 23 24.62 -29.05 43.82
CA SER A 23 23.71 -30.06 43.28
C SER A 23 23.06 -29.62 41.98
N ALA A 24 23.10 -30.48 40.97
CA ALA A 24 22.37 -30.33 39.72
C ALA A 24 20.86 -30.22 39.98
N GLN A 25 20.27 -29.07 39.62
CA GLN A 25 18.81 -28.98 39.46
C GLN A 25 18.42 -29.47 38.06
N PRO A 26 17.29 -30.19 37.90
CA PRO A 26 16.88 -30.67 36.58
C PRO A 26 16.52 -29.48 35.68
N HIS A 27 17.08 -29.45 34.48
CA HIS A 27 16.65 -28.53 33.43
C HIS A 27 15.17 -28.79 33.10
N GLU A 28 14.31 -27.82 33.41
CA GLU A 28 12.97 -27.76 32.81
C GLU A 28 13.12 -27.68 31.29
N PRO A 29 12.34 -28.44 30.50
CA PRO A 29 12.38 -28.31 29.06
C PRO A 29 11.92 -26.90 28.71
N ARG A 30 12.81 -26.17 28.02
CA ARG A 30 12.58 -24.84 27.45
C ARG A 30 11.18 -24.84 26.82
N GLY A 31 10.25 -24.13 27.46
CA GLY A 31 8.91 -23.94 26.93
C GLY A 31 9.04 -23.53 25.47
N GLN A 32 8.38 -24.28 24.59
CA GLN A 32 8.31 -23.94 23.18
C GLN A 32 7.79 -22.51 23.11
N HIS A 33 8.66 -21.60 22.65
CA HIS A 33 8.25 -20.27 22.26
C HIS A 33 7.09 -20.48 21.28
N PRO A 34 5.89 -19.92 21.50
CA PRO A 34 4.85 -20.05 20.50
C PRO A 34 5.41 -19.44 19.22
N THR A 35 5.64 -20.29 18.21
CA THR A 35 5.80 -19.84 16.84
C THR A 35 4.65 -18.90 16.56
N PRO A 36 4.89 -17.66 16.09
CA PRO A 36 3.79 -16.79 15.76
C PRO A 36 3.07 -17.45 14.59
N THR A 37 1.92 -18.06 14.87
CA THR A 37 0.92 -18.43 13.87
C THR A 37 0.33 -17.12 13.34
N SER A 38 1.14 -16.35 12.63
CA SER A 38 0.79 -15.03 12.08
C SER A 38 0.80 -15.13 10.56
N GLN A 39 -0.07 -15.98 10.02
CA GLN A 39 -0.17 -16.16 8.58
C GLN A 39 -1.28 -15.34 7.91
N TYR A 40 -2.11 -14.60 8.66
CA TYR A 40 -3.36 -14.08 8.08
C TYR A 40 -3.48 -12.56 7.88
N HIS A 41 -2.50 -11.73 8.27
CA HIS A 41 -2.55 -10.29 7.94
C HIS A 41 -1.21 -9.76 7.44
N GLN A 42 -0.90 -10.10 6.19
CA GLN A 42 0.31 -9.66 5.47
C GLN A 42 -0.06 -8.68 4.34
N GLY A 43 -1.08 -7.84 4.54
CA GLY A 43 -1.55 -6.79 3.61
C GLY A 43 -1.45 -5.40 4.24
N TRP A 44 -1.76 -4.33 3.50
CA TRP A 44 -1.63 -2.91 3.88
C TRP A 44 -2.30 -2.54 5.23
N THR A 45 -3.11 -3.45 5.77
CA THR A 45 -3.93 -3.36 6.99
C THR A 45 -3.18 -3.30 8.32
N ARG A 46 -1.86 -3.51 8.37
CA ARG A 46 -1.05 -3.17 9.55
C ARG A 46 -0.50 -1.76 9.39
N PRO A 47 -0.50 -0.90 10.42
CA PRO A 47 0.15 0.41 10.38
C PRO A 47 1.66 0.19 10.24
N GLY A 48 2.07 -0.03 9.00
CA GLY A 48 3.42 -0.40 8.61
C GLY A 48 4.11 0.82 8.04
N PHE A 49 5.44 0.81 8.13
CA PHE A 49 6.31 1.82 7.54
C PHE A 49 5.98 2.13 6.07
N ALA A 50 5.46 1.15 5.31
CA ALA A 50 5.09 1.32 3.90
C ALA A 50 3.90 2.29 3.70
N ILE A 51 2.81 2.20 4.47
CA ILE A 51 1.69 3.15 4.38
C ILE A 51 2.13 4.57 4.74
N MET A 52 2.96 4.70 5.78
CA MET A 52 3.52 6.01 6.15
C MET A 52 4.42 6.57 5.04
N ALA A 53 5.28 5.73 4.44
CA ALA A 53 6.13 6.14 3.33
C ALA A 53 5.29 6.59 2.12
N VAL A 54 4.22 5.87 1.78
CA VAL A 54 3.30 6.26 0.69
C VAL A 54 2.63 7.58 1.03
N ARG A 55 2.09 7.75 2.24
CA ARG A 55 1.45 8.99 2.69
C ARG A 55 2.39 10.20 2.60
N SER A 56 3.60 10.08 3.14
CA SER A 56 4.60 11.15 3.09
C SER A 56 4.99 11.48 1.64
N SER A 57 5.16 10.46 0.80
CA SER A 57 5.53 10.64 -0.60
C SER A 57 4.42 11.27 -1.43
N LEU A 58 3.15 10.88 -1.21
CA LEU A 58 1.99 11.51 -1.84
C LEU A 58 1.81 12.96 -1.38
N THR A 59 2.03 13.24 -0.10
CA THR A 59 1.97 14.62 0.43
C THR A 59 3.01 15.52 -0.23
N ALA A 60 4.21 15.00 -0.49
CA ALA A 60 5.27 15.71 -1.21
C ALA A 60 5.00 15.80 -2.72
N ALA A 61 4.44 14.76 -3.34
CA ALA A 61 4.18 14.72 -4.78
C ALA A 61 3.00 15.62 -5.19
N LEU A 62 1.99 15.79 -4.32
CA LEU A 62 0.79 16.60 -4.58
C LEU A 62 1.02 18.11 -4.35
N THR A 63 2.19 18.61 -4.74
CA THR A 63 2.50 20.05 -4.82
C THR A 63 2.38 20.52 -6.27
N LEU A 64 1.18 20.35 -6.83
CA LEU A 64 0.90 20.63 -8.23
C LEU A 64 0.68 22.12 -8.47
N SER A 65 1.04 22.58 -9.67
CA SER A 65 0.80 23.94 -10.15
C SER A 65 0.09 23.90 -11.50
N ASN A 66 -0.77 24.88 -11.76
CA ASN A 66 -1.35 25.04 -13.09
C ASN A 66 -0.23 25.36 -14.09
N PHE A 67 -0.11 24.53 -15.13
CA PHE A 67 0.94 24.62 -16.14
C PHE A 67 0.31 24.32 -17.51
N ALA A 68 0.44 25.28 -18.44
CA ALA A 68 -0.06 25.10 -19.80
C ALA A 68 0.86 24.18 -20.59
N SER A 69 0.29 23.35 -21.48
CA SER A 69 1.10 22.46 -22.31
C SER A 69 2.04 23.26 -23.20
N GLN A 70 3.30 22.86 -23.26
CA GLN A 70 4.29 23.48 -24.14
C GLN A 70 4.12 23.06 -25.60
N THR A 71 3.55 21.87 -25.84
CA THR A 71 3.41 21.28 -27.18
C THR A 71 1.99 21.38 -27.74
N ALA A 72 0.97 21.43 -26.87
CA ALA A 72 -0.42 21.58 -27.28
C ALA A 72 -0.89 23.02 -27.07
N GLU A 73 -1.00 23.79 -28.15
CA GLU A 73 -1.39 25.20 -28.06
C GLU A 73 -2.76 25.35 -27.37
N ARG A 74 -2.84 26.18 -26.32
CA ARG A 74 -4.07 26.50 -25.57
C ARG A 74 -4.75 25.32 -24.85
N HIS A 75 -4.03 24.22 -24.64
CA HIS A 75 -4.53 23.09 -23.86
C HIS A 75 -3.73 22.91 -22.56
N ASN A 76 -4.43 22.64 -21.46
CA ASN A 76 -3.80 22.09 -20.26
C ASN A 76 -3.96 20.56 -20.34
N VAL A 77 -2.84 19.87 -20.49
CA VAL A 77 -2.78 18.40 -20.53
C VAL A 77 -2.04 17.93 -19.28
N PRO A 78 -2.43 16.79 -18.69
CA PRO A 78 -1.64 16.17 -17.63
C PRO A 78 -0.26 15.79 -18.18
N GLU A 79 0.78 16.51 -17.78
CA GLU A 79 2.14 16.33 -18.32
C GLU A 79 2.68 14.92 -18.11
N ILE A 80 2.25 14.24 -17.02
CA ILE A 80 2.63 12.85 -16.77
C ILE A 80 2.03 11.84 -17.77
N GLU A 81 0.92 12.18 -18.42
CA GLU A 81 0.31 11.37 -19.48
C GLU A 81 0.88 11.74 -20.86
N ALA A 82 1.15 13.02 -21.09
CA ALA A 82 1.68 13.49 -22.38
C ALA A 82 3.14 13.07 -22.60
N GLN A 83 3.97 13.19 -21.55
CA GLN A 83 5.40 12.89 -21.58
C GLN A 83 6.18 13.59 -22.72
N THR A 84 5.71 14.75 -23.17
CA THR A 84 6.33 15.52 -24.26
C THR A 84 7.40 16.49 -23.76
N SER A 85 7.27 16.97 -22.53
CA SER A 85 8.21 17.91 -21.87
C SER A 85 8.95 17.22 -20.72
N PRO A 86 10.15 16.63 -20.95
CA PRO A 86 10.87 15.88 -19.92
C PRO A 86 11.30 16.74 -18.72
N GLU A 87 11.51 18.04 -18.92
CA GLU A 87 11.90 18.99 -17.88
C GLU A 87 10.83 19.26 -16.82
N VAL A 88 9.56 18.92 -17.11
CA VAL A 88 8.46 19.02 -16.14
C VAL A 88 8.05 17.68 -15.53
N LEU A 89 8.73 16.59 -15.92
CA LEU A 89 8.58 15.28 -15.30
C LEU A 89 9.55 15.14 -14.12
N LEU A 90 9.04 14.71 -12.98
CA LEU A 90 9.85 14.44 -11.80
C LEU A 90 10.28 12.98 -11.76
N THR A 91 11.26 12.67 -10.90
CA THR A 91 11.76 11.31 -10.74
C THR A 91 10.66 10.39 -10.20
N PRO A 92 10.33 9.28 -10.89
CA PRO A 92 9.40 8.30 -10.38
C PRO A 92 9.90 7.64 -9.09
N LEU A 93 9.00 7.42 -8.13
CA LEU A 93 9.28 6.75 -6.87
C LEU A 93 8.47 5.45 -6.78
N THR A 94 9.12 4.35 -6.44
CA THR A 94 8.44 3.09 -6.14
C THR A 94 8.61 2.74 -4.67
N ILE A 95 7.50 2.51 -3.98
CA ILE A 95 7.45 2.05 -2.60
C ILE A 95 6.91 0.63 -2.62
N ALA A 96 7.77 -0.34 -2.34
CA ALA A 96 7.43 -1.75 -2.35
C ALA A 96 7.48 -2.32 -0.94
N ARG A 97 6.43 -3.03 -0.53
CA ARG A 97 6.49 -3.89 0.65
C ARG A 97 7.14 -5.23 0.30
N ASN A 98 6.84 -5.74 -0.89
CA ASN A 98 7.44 -6.92 -1.50
C ASN A 98 7.32 -6.80 -3.03
N GLU A 99 7.81 -7.78 -3.78
CA GLU A 99 7.79 -7.78 -5.25
C GLU A 99 6.37 -7.68 -5.84
N ASN A 100 5.38 -8.18 -5.10
CA ASN A 100 3.98 -8.29 -5.52
C ASN A 100 3.05 -7.25 -4.88
N GLU A 101 3.58 -6.35 -4.05
CA GLU A 101 2.81 -5.32 -3.34
C GLU A 101 3.63 -4.03 -3.32
N ARG A 102 3.28 -3.12 -4.23
CA ARG A 102 4.05 -1.88 -4.45
C ARG A 102 3.19 -0.76 -5.02
N VAL A 103 3.60 0.47 -4.75
CA VAL A 103 3.02 1.68 -5.30
C VAL A 103 4.09 2.41 -6.10
N LEU A 104 3.75 2.76 -7.34
CA LEU A 104 4.54 3.64 -8.20
C LEU A 104 3.89 5.02 -8.20
N ILE A 105 4.67 6.04 -7.88
CA ILE A 105 4.28 7.45 -7.88
C ILE A 105 5.11 8.13 -8.96
N GLU A 106 4.45 8.69 -9.95
CA GLU A 106 5.09 9.37 -11.08
C GLU A 106 4.59 10.83 -11.06
N PRO A 107 5.36 11.76 -10.48
CA PRO A 107 4.95 13.15 -10.41
C PRO A 107 5.41 13.95 -11.63
N SER A 108 4.68 15.02 -11.92
CA SER A 108 5.04 16.09 -12.86
C SER A 108 4.61 17.43 -12.26
N ILE A 109 4.85 18.53 -12.98
CA ILE A 109 4.49 19.87 -12.52
C ILE A 109 2.99 20.07 -12.25
N ASN A 110 2.11 19.51 -13.08
CA ASN A 110 0.66 19.76 -13.02
C ASN A 110 -0.18 18.49 -12.77
N SER A 111 0.46 17.33 -12.67
CA SER A 111 -0.24 16.07 -12.45
C SER A 111 0.63 15.01 -11.79
N VAL A 112 0.02 14.10 -11.03
CA VAL A 112 0.64 12.92 -10.45
C VAL A 112 -0.13 11.68 -10.88
N ARG A 113 0.60 10.68 -11.38
CA ARG A 113 0.06 9.33 -11.60
C ARG A 113 0.47 8.42 -10.45
N ILE A 114 -0.51 7.74 -9.85
CA ILE A 114 -0.30 6.77 -8.77
C ILE A 114 -0.76 5.41 -9.25
N SER A 115 0.12 4.42 -9.32
CA SER A 115 -0.21 3.07 -9.77
C SER A 115 0.04 2.06 -8.66
N ILE A 116 -0.96 1.23 -8.35
CA ILE A 116 -0.95 0.32 -7.21
C ILE A 116 -0.97 -1.13 -7.72
N LYS A 117 -0.01 -1.91 -7.24
CA LYS A 117 0.07 -3.36 -7.39
C LYS A 117 -0.52 -3.97 -6.12
N ILE A 118 -1.66 -4.63 -6.25
CA ILE A 118 -2.38 -5.26 -5.15
C ILE A 118 -1.84 -6.68 -4.96
N LYS A 119 -1.74 -7.09 -3.69
CA LYS A 119 -1.27 -8.42 -3.35
C LYS A 119 -2.20 -9.51 -3.92
N GLN A 120 -1.61 -10.52 -4.56
CA GLN A 120 -2.31 -11.68 -5.12
C GLN A 120 -1.54 -12.94 -4.69
N ALA A 121 -1.98 -13.58 -3.61
CA ALA A 121 -1.30 -14.74 -3.01
C ALA A 121 -1.65 -16.08 -3.69
N ASP A 122 -2.80 -16.16 -4.36
CA ASP A 122 -3.25 -17.33 -5.11
C ASP A 122 -4.14 -16.93 -6.30
N GLU A 123 -4.51 -17.91 -7.11
CA GLU A 123 -5.34 -17.75 -8.30
C GLU A 123 -6.71 -17.13 -7.98
N ILE A 124 -7.28 -17.47 -6.82
CA ILE A 124 -8.56 -16.91 -6.35
C ILE A 124 -8.43 -15.40 -6.15
N GLU A 125 -7.41 -14.95 -5.42
CA GLU A 125 -7.14 -13.53 -5.23
C GLU A 125 -6.86 -12.82 -6.55
N HIS A 126 -6.13 -13.45 -7.48
CA HIS A 126 -5.89 -12.89 -8.81
C HIS A 126 -7.21 -12.58 -9.54
N ILE A 127 -8.14 -13.54 -9.58
CA ILE A 127 -9.45 -13.37 -10.23
C ILE A 127 -10.29 -12.31 -9.51
N LEU A 128 -10.30 -12.33 -8.16
CA LEU A 128 -11.05 -11.38 -7.36
C LEU A 128 -10.53 -9.95 -7.56
N VAL A 129 -9.22 -9.73 -7.53
CA VAL A 129 -8.60 -8.41 -7.76
C VAL A 129 -8.94 -7.92 -9.16
N HIS A 130 -8.74 -8.74 -10.19
CA HIS A 130 -9.05 -8.36 -11.57
C HIS A 130 -10.52 -7.97 -11.75
N LYS A 131 -11.44 -8.74 -11.14
CA LYS A 131 -12.86 -8.46 -11.20
C LYS A 131 -13.23 -7.18 -10.45
N PHE A 132 -12.68 -7.00 -9.25
CA PHE A 132 -12.92 -5.83 -8.40
C PHE A 132 -12.42 -4.53 -9.06
N THR A 133 -11.18 -4.51 -9.57
CA THR A 133 -10.63 -3.33 -10.26
C THR A 133 -11.36 -3.04 -11.57
N ARG A 134 -11.88 -4.06 -12.27
CA ARG A 134 -12.75 -3.87 -13.43
C ARG A 134 -14.06 -3.16 -13.07
N PHE A 135 -14.67 -3.45 -11.93
CA PHE A 135 -15.88 -2.74 -11.49
C PHE A 135 -15.60 -1.27 -11.13
N LEU A 136 -14.44 -0.98 -10.51
CA LEU A 136 -14.03 0.38 -10.22
C LEU A 136 -13.80 1.19 -11.51
N THR A 137 -13.03 0.63 -12.45
CA THR A 137 -12.68 1.31 -13.71
C THR A 137 -13.87 1.53 -14.63
N GLN A 138 -14.89 0.67 -14.59
CA GLN A 138 -16.16 0.88 -15.31
C GLN A 138 -16.92 2.13 -14.87
N ARG A 139 -16.63 2.66 -13.68
CA ARG A 139 -17.25 3.86 -13.13
C ARG A 139 -16.27 5.02 -12.96
N ALA A 140 -15.14 4.97 -13.68
CA ALA A 140 -14.13 6.04 -13.67
C ALA A 140 -14.68 7.41 -14.10
N GLU A 141 -15.82 7.48 -14.81
CA GLU A 141 -16.49 8.76 -15.13
C GLU A 141 -17.04 9.45 -13.89
N SER A 142 -17.59 8.69 -12.94
CA SER A 142 -18.05 9.22 -11.64
C SER A 142 -16.91 9.42 -10.66
N PHE A 143 -15.75 8.81 -10.92
CA PHE A 143 -14.59 8.84 -10.06
C PHE A 143 -13.41 9.41 -10.80
N PHE A 144 -13.47 10.72 -10.90
CA PHE A 144 -12.70 11.57 -11.81
C PHE A 144 -11.18 11.53 -11.60
N ILE A 145 -10.69 10.98 -10.48
CA ILE A 145 -9.25 10.74 -10.26
C ILE A 145 -8.79 9.34 -10.69
N LEU A 146 -9.68 8.44 -11.10
CA LEU A 146 -9.34 7.08 -11.50
C LEU A 146 -9.04 7.00 -13.00
N ARG A 147 -7.95 6.33 -13.36
CA ARG A 147 -7.64 6.04 -14.77
C ARG A 147 -8.50 4.87 -15.22
N ARG A 148 -9.13 5.00 -16.39
CA ARG A 148 -9.92 3.93 -17.05
C ARG A 148 -9.10 2.66 -17.31
N LYS A 149 -7.79 2.82 -17.51
CA LYS A 149 -6.85 1.72 -17.73
C LYS A 149 -5.65 1.88 -16.80
N PRO A 150 -5.27 0.85 -16.03
CA PRO A 150 -4.06 0.91 -15.22
C PRO A 150 -2.80 0.96 -16.09
N ILE A 151 -1.69 1.41 -15.50
CA ILE A 151 -0.36 1.27 -16.11
C ILE A 151 0.02 -0.20 -16.18
N LYS A 152 0.75 -0.58 -17.24
CA LYS A 152 1.20 -1.96 -17.45
C LYS A 152 1.96 -2.47 -16.21
N GLY A 153 1.56 -3.64 -15.72
CA GLY A 153 2.18 -4.28 -14.56
C GLY A 153 1.64 -3.83 -13.19
N TYR A 154 0.60 -2.99 -13.18
CA TYR A 154 -0.16 -2.56 -12.00
C TYR A 154 -1.65 -2.89 -12.18
N ASP A 155 -2.39 -2.98 -11.08
CA ASP A 155 -3.78 -3.44 -11.09
C ASP A 155 -4.78 -2.27 -11.17
N ILE A 156 -4.40 -1.12 -10.61
CA ILE A 156 -5.18 0.12 -10.64
C ILE A 156 -4.27 1.34 -10.71
N SER A 157 -4.72 2.41 -11.38
CA SER A 157 -3.99 3.66 -11.42
C SER A 157 -4.91 4.86 -11.25
N PHE A 158 -4.44 5.87 -10.53
CA PHE A 158 -5.06 7.16 -10.32
C PHE A 158 -4.28 8.25 -11.07
N LEU A 159 -4.99 9.28 -11.51
CA LEU A 159 -4.43 10.49 -12.11
C LEU A 159 -4.99 11.69 -11.35
N ILE A 160 -4.12 12.39 -10.62
CA ILE A 160 -4.47 13.61 -9.91
C ILE A 160 -3.86 14.80 -10.67
N THR A 161 -4.65 15.81 -11.01
CA THR A 161 -4.22 17.01 -11.73
C THR A 161 -4.28 18.23 -10.80
N ASN A 162 -3.72 19.36 -11.25
CA ASN A 162 -3.83 20.63 -10.54
C ASN A 162 -5.30 21.03 -10.30
N PHE A 163 -6.18 20.78 -11.28
CA PHE A 163 -7.63 21.07 -11.15
C PHE A 163 -8.25 20.32 -9.97
N HIS A 164 -7.86 19.06 -9.76
CA HIS A 164 -8.32 18.30 -8.60
C HIS A 164 -7.86 18.97 -7.31
N THR A 165 -6.60 19.39 -7.20
CA THR A 165 -6.08 20.06 -6.00
C THR A 165 -6.58 21.49 -5.79
N GLU A 166 -7.15 22.12 -6.83
CA GLU A 166 -7.82 23.42 -6.76
C GLU A 166 -9.25 23.28 -6.23
N GLU A 167 -9.97 22.23 -6.63
CA GLU A 167 -11.34 21.97 -6.17
C GLU A 167 -11.40 21.27 -4.82
N MET A 168 -10.33 20.55 -4.43
CA MET A 168 -10.32 19.64 -3.30
C MET A 168 -9.11 19.80 -2.39
N LEU A 169 -9.32 19.59 -1.10
CA LEU A 169 -8.22 19.57 -0.13
C LEU A 169 -7.24 18.41 -0.40
N LYS A 170 -5.97 18.76 -0.68
CA LYS A 170 -4.90 17.79 -0.96
C LYS A 170 -4.77 16.68 0.06
N HIS A 171 -4.96 16.98 1.35
CA HIS A 171 -4.79 15.99 2.42
C HIS A 171 -5.91 14.94 2.38
N LYS A 172 -7.12 15.31 1.96
CA LYS A 172 -8.23 14.38 1.75
C LYS A 172 -7.98 13.46 0.57
N LEU A 173 -7.37 13.95 -0.51
CA LEU A 173 -6.91 13.11 -1.61
C LEU A 173 -5.86 12.08 -1.14
N VAL A 174 -4.90 12.51 -0.32
CA VAL A 174 -3.92 11.58 0.28
C VAL A 174 -4.63 10.55 1.15
N ASP A 175 -5.50 11.00 2.07
CA ASP A 175 -6.26 10.11 2.96
C ASP A 175 -7.09 9.10 2.18
N PHE A 176 -7.75 9.56 1.11
CA PHE A 176 -8.52 8.72 0.23
C PHE A 176 -7.66 7.60 -0.38
N ILE A 177 -6.48 7.92 -0.94
CA ILE A 177 -5.60 6.90 -1.54
C ILE A 177 -5.11 5.90 -0.49
N ILE A 178 -4.78 6.37 0.72
CA ILE A 178 -4.36 5.49 1.82
C ILE A 178 -5.51 4.58 2.27
N GLN A 179 -6.71 5.13 2.47
CA GLN A 179 -7.90 4.37 2.83
C GLN A 179 -8.24 3.33 1.76
N PHE A 180 -8.18 3.72 0.49
CA PHE A 180 -8.37 2.81 -0.63
C PHE A 180 -7.41 1.61 -0.56
N MET A 181 -6.11 1.85 -0.32
CA MET A 181 -5.14 0.76 -0.19
C MET A 181 -5.45 -0.21 0.96
N GLU A 182 -5.93 0.31 2.10
CA GLU A 182 -6.26 -0.51 3.27
C GLU A 182 -7.56 -1.29 3.11
N GLU A 183 -8.58 -0.69 2.49
CA GLU A 183 -9.90 -1.29 2.33
C GLU A 183 -9.95 -2.34 1.22
N VAL A 184 -9.20 -2.15 0.12
CA VAL A 184 -9.13 -3.16 -0.95
C VAL A 184 -8.60 -4.49 -0.43
N ASP A 185 -7.56 -4.49 0.39
CA ASP A 185 -7.01 -5.71 0.96
C ASP A 185 -8.01 -6.44 1.88
N LYS A 186 -8.79 -5.68 2.66
CA LYS A 186 -9.86 -6.24 3.51
C LYS A 186 -10.96 -6.85 2.66
N GLU A 187 -11.41 -6.13 1.64
CA GLU A 187 -12.50 -6.55 0.76
C GLU A 187 -12.15 -7.81 -0.03
N ILE A 188 -10.94 -7.88 -0.60
CA ILE A 188 -10.46 -9.09 -1.29
C ILE A 188 -10.42 -10.28 -0.33
N SER A 189 -9.94 -10.07 0.91
CA SER A 189 -9.91 -11.11 1.94
C SER A 189 -11.31 -11.60 2.31
N GLU A 190 -12.28 -10.70 2.45
CA GLU A 190 -13.67 -11.02 2.76
C GLU A 190 -14.36 -11.77 1.60
N MET A 191 -14.19 -11.31 0.36
CA MET A 191 -14.71 -12.02 -0.82
C MET A 191 -14.11 -13.42 -0.95
N LYS A 192 -12.82 -13.58 -0.64
CA LYS A 192 -12.15 -14.89 -0.65
C LYS A 192 -12.73 -15.83 0.40
N LEU A 193 -12.99 -15.34 1.62
CA LEU A 193 -13.65 -16.13 2.67
C LEU A 193 -15.06 -16.55 2.25
N PHE A 194 -15.81 -15.64 1.62
CA PHE A 194 -17.14 -15.95 1.08
C PHE A 194 -17.11 -17.06 0.02
N VAL A 195 -16.17 -16.99 -0.92
CA VAL A 195 -15.96 -18.04 -1.93
C VAL A 195 -15.62 -19.40 -1.30
N ARG A 196 -14.86 -19.41 -0.20
CA ARG A 196 -14.48 -20.64 0.51
C ARG A 196 -15.60 -21.22 1.38
N ALA A 197 -16.49 -20.37 1.90
CA ALA A 197 -17.60 -20.76 2.77
C ALA A 197 -18.84 -21.21 2.00
N THR A 198 -18.96 -20.85 0.72
CA THR A 198 -20.01 -21.35 -0.16
C THR A 198 -19.65 -22.79 -0.57
N ASP A 199 -20.18 -23.76 0.21
CA ASP A 199 -19.97 -25.22 0.12
C ASP A 199 -20.38 -25.89 -1.22
N GLU A 200 -20.58 -25.14 -2.29
CA GLU A 200 -20.80 -25.66 -3.65
C GLU A 200 -19.47 -26.00 -4.36
N PHE A 201 -18.48 -26.42 -3.56
CA PHE A 201 -17.14 -26.72 -4.02
C PHE A 201 -17.05 -28.16 -4.52
N ARG A 202 -17.40 -28.40 -5.81
CA ARG A 202 -16.72 -29.45 -6.62
C ARG A 202 -17.05 -29.57 -8.11
N ALA A 203 -18.00 -28.84 -8.69
CA ALA A 203 -18.43 -29.12 -10.07
C ALA A 203 -18.06 -28.06 -11.13
N THR A 204 -17.72 -26.83 -10.74
CA THR A 204 -17.43 -25.73 -11.69
C THR A 204 -16.02 -25.17 -11.51
N PRO A 205 -15.35 -24.75 -12.60
CA PRO A 205 -14.11 -23.99 -12.51
C PRO A 205 -14.30 -22.75 -11.64
N GLN A 206 -13.35 -22.48 -10.76
CA GLN A 206 -13.45 -21.40 -9.78
C GLN A 206 -13.57 -20.02 -10.44
N GLU A 207 -12.94 -19.84 -11.60
CA GLU A 207 -13.11 -18.68 -12.47
C GLU A 207 -14.57 -18.43 -12.86
N ASP A 208 -15.28 -19.47 -13.30
CA ASP A 208 -16.67 -19.38 -13.77
C ASP A 208 -17.63 -19.06 -12.62
N PHE A 209 -17.41 -19.68 -11.44
CA PHE A 209 -18.18 -19.36 -10.25
C PHE A 209 -17.96 -17.91 -9.84
N ILE A 210 -16.71 -17.47 -9.71
CA ILE A 210 -16.41 -16.10 -9.28
C ILE A 210 -16.97 -15.11 -10.30
N ALA A 211 -16.80 -15.33 -11.60
CA ALA A 211 -17.29 -14.43 -12.64
C ALA A 211 -18.82 -14.26 -12.59
N ASN A 212 -19.56 -15.36 -12.46
CA ASN A 212 -21.02 -15.37 -12.62
C ASN A 212 -21.80 -15.30 -11.30
N ASN A 213 -21.14 -15.36 -10.14
CA ASN A 213 -21.83 -15.30 -8.85
C ASN A 213 -22.49 -13.92 -8.63
N PRO A 214 -23.84 -13.85 -8.54
CA PRO A 214 -24.56 -12.58 -8.44
C PRO A 214 -24.32 -11.85 -7.12
N GLN A 215 -24.10 -12.57 -6.02
CA GLN A 215 -23.83 -11.98 -4.70
C GLN A 215 -22.44 -11.33 -4.66
N LEU A 216 -21.41 -12.00 -5.18
CA LEU A 216 -20.07 -11.42 -5.35
C LEU A 216 -20.09 -10.22 -6.30
N ASN A 217 -20.85 -10.31 -7.40
CA ASN A 217 -21.04 -9.19 -8.32
C ASN A 217 -21.73 -8.00 -7.65
N ALA A 218 -22.79 -8.23 -6.86
CA ALA A 218 -23.50 -7.18 -6.15
C ALA A 218 -22.61 -6.53 -5.08
N ARG A 219 -21.87 -7.34 -4.31
CA ARG A 219 -20.93 -6.85 -3.29
C ARG A 219 -19.81 -6.03 -3.89
N ALA A 220 -19.13 -6.52 -4.92
CA ALA A 220 -18.09 -5.77 -5.60
C ALA A 220 -18.62 -4.45 -6.19
N ARG A 221 -19.85 -4.44 -6.71
CA ARG A 221 -20.50 -3.21 -7.19
C ARG A 221 -20.81 -2.23 -6.07
N PHE A 222 -21.32 -2.71 -4.93
CA PHE A 222 -21.65 -1.88 -3.77
C PHE A 222 -20.39 -1.26 -3.16
N VAL A 223 -19.33 -2.04 -3.00
CA VAL A 223 -18.06 -1.55 -2.47
C VAL A 223 -17.40 -0.59 -3.46
N ALA A 224 -17.45 -0.90 -4.76
CA ALA A 224 -17.06 0.08 -5.76
C ALA A 224 -17.88 1.35 -5.59
N GLU A 225 -19.21 1.28 -5.51
CA GLU A 225 -20.06 2.46 -5.29
C GLU A 225 -19.68 3.24 -4.03
N SER A 226 -19.36 2.61 -2.89
CA SER A 226 -18.95 3.34 -1.69
C SER A 226 -17.63 4.10 -1.85
N PHE A 227 -16.70 3.62 -2.68
CA PHE A 227 -15.50 4.38 -3.05
C PHE A 227 -15.78 5.53 -4.02
N LEU A 228 -16.86 5.42 -4.81
CA LEU A 228 -17.16 6.30 -5.94
C LEU A 228 -18.23 7.36 -5.59
N THR A 229 -19.10 7.08 -4.62
CA THR A 229 -19.96 8.08 -4.00
C THR A 229 -19.08 8.83 -3.03
N PRO A 230 -18.76 10.11 -3.28
CA PRO A 230 -18.14 10.90 -2.24
C PRO A 230 -19.15 10.89 -1.09
N PRO A 231 -18.81 10.39 0.11
CA PRO A 231 -19.40 11.01 1.28
C PRO A 231 -18.93 12.48 1.23
N ASP A 232 -19.49 13.38 2.02
CA ASP A 232 -19.07 14.78 2.08
C ASP A 232 -17.58 14.98 2.54
N VAL A 233 -16.60 14.33 1.89
CA VAL A 233 -15.31 13.90 2.47
C VAL A 233 -14.13 14.59 1.85
N ILE A 234 -14.26 15.06 0.61
CA ILE A 234 -13.30 16.00 0.08
C ILE A 234 -13.95 17.36 0.07
N ASP A 235 -13.94 17.98 1.26
CA ASP A 235 -14.33 19.37 1.44
C ASP A 235 -13.75 20.18 0.27
N ARG A 236 -14.63 20.92 -0.41
CA ARG A 236 -14.17 21.80 -1.48
C ARG A 236 -13.29 22.87 -0.87
N VAL A 237 -12.26 23.28 -1.59
CA VAL A 237 -11.48 24.46 -1.18
C VAL A 237 -12.46 25.65 -1.06
N PRO A 238 -12.41 26.42 0.04
CA PRO A 238 -13.31 27.56 0.25
C PRO A 238 -13.15 28.64 -0.83
#